data_AF-A0A5C6W1Y8-F1
#
_entry.id   AF-A0A5C6W1Y8-F1
#
_cell.length_a   1.000
_cell.length_b   1.000
_cell.length_c   1.000
_cell.angle_alpha   90.00
_cell.angle_beta   90.00
_cell.angle_gamma   90.00
#
_symmetry.space_group_name_H-M   'P 1'
#
loop_
_entity.id
_entity.type
_entity.pdbx_description
1 polymer ?
#
loop_
_entity_poly.entity_id
_entity_poly.type
_entity_poly.pdbx_seq_one_letter_code
_entity_poly.pdbx_strand_id
1 'polypeptide(L)'
;MKKIFTMFFIISLTLGIFAVSENTANAEKITNVNWGKIKLTSSHVGKVTLSKKVYIYRVDKNKSQLVKVSTAKPGQEYGVYSKKDTKYGVLYAIGSGKYIKHHSSITYKTPHKSLTEVLDKDRVWLRNPIDIENYAGNQVNLYNLSEAIILNKTTDPLDPIFYNVKIKVGKYYYTMRYVDKYNQSAYYTATNPFKKYKFSSSIWNLIKNEEIQVGMTETQTLLSWGYPNEINYYGDKYGSFDQWVYGDPLYSSSYLYFENGKLVSWQDF
;
A
#
# COMPACT_ATOMS: atom_id res chain seq x y z
N MET A 1 41.05 15.08 -37.17
CA MET A 1 41.30 15.66 -35.83
C MET A 1 40.02 16.25 -35.30
N LYS A 2 39.27 15.49 -34.48
CA LYS A 2 38.04 15.96 -33.83
C LYS A 2 38.45 16.85 -32.66
N LYS A 3 38.05 18.11 -32.68
CA LYS A 3 38.33 19.07 -31.60
C LYS A 3 37.53 18.64 -30.37
N ILE A 4 38.24 18.21 -29.33
CA ILE A 4 37.67 17.99 -27.99
C ILE A 4 37.50 19.38 -27.38
N PHE A 5 36.26 19.83 -27.23
CA PHE A 5 35.93 21.01 -26.44
C PHE A 5 36.00 20.59 -24.96
N THR A 6 37.13 20.85 -24.32
CA THR A 6 37.24 20.77 -22.86
C THR A 6 36.58 22.01 -22.28
N MET A 7 35.30 21.89 -21.91
CA MET A 7 34.54 22.97 -21.27
C MET A 7 34.72 22.85 -19.77
N PHE A 8 35.52 23.75 -19.17
CA PHE A 8 35.62 23.87 -17.72
C PHE A 8 34.34 24.49 -17.18
N PHE A 9 33.43 23.68 -16.64
CA PHE A 9 32.32 24.18 -15.84
C PHE A 9 32.86 24.51 -14.44
N ILE A 10 32.72 25.78 -14.04
CA ILE A 10 32.94 26.21 -12.66
C ILE A 10 31.80 25.60 -11.83
N ILE A 11 32.12 24.58 -11.05
CA ILE A 11 31.19 23.89 -10.13
C ILE A 11 30.93 24.81 -8.95
N SER A 12 29.81 25.53 -8.97
CA SER A 12 29.26 26.14 -7.76
C SER A 12 28.41 25.08 -7.06
N LEU A 13 29.02 24.34 -6.14
CA LEU A 13 28.35 23.33 -5.33
C LEU A 13 27.47 24.04 -4.30
N THR A 14 26.20 24.26 -4.63
CA THR A 14 25.21 24.68 -3.64
C THR A 14 24.58 23.43 -3.05
N LEU A 15 24.98 23.07 -1.83
CA LEU A 15 24.31 22.04 -1.03
C LEU A 15 22.90 22.53 -0.66
N GLY A 16 21.95 22.34 -1.56
CA GLY A 16 20.54 22.53 -1.28
C GLY A 16 20.01 21.31 -0.52
N ILE A 17 19.97 21.39 0.82
CA ILE A 17 19.18 20.44 1.61
C ILE A 17 17.70 20.77 1.36
N PHE A 18 17.12 20.20 0.32
CA PHE A 18 15.68 20.29 0.12
C PHE A 18 14.99 19.25 1.00
N ALA A 19 14.37 19.74 2.08
CA ALA A 19 13.23 19.04 2.65
C ALA A 19 12.12 19.07 1.59
N VAL A 20 12.03 18.02 0.76
CA VAL A 20 10.87 17.81 -0.11
C VAL A 20 9.66 17.73 0.81
N SER A 21 8.89 18.82 0.90
CA SER A 21 7.61 18.82 1.57
C SER A 21 6.61 18.08 0.69
N GLU A 22 6.72 16.75 0.69
CA GLU A 22 5.59 15.95 0.26
C GLU A 22 4.44 16.30 1.20
N ASN A 23 3.37 16.87 0.63
CA ASN A 23 2.06 16.92 1.27
C ASN A 23 1.86 15.60 2.01
N THR A 24 1.70 15.63 3.33
CA THR A 24 1.49 14.46 4.17
C THR A 24 0.12 13.85 3.86
N ALA A 25 0.00 13.29 2.66
CA ALA A 25 -1.16 12.56 2.23
C ALA A 25 -1.23 11.32 3.11
N ASN A 26 -2.20 11.32 4.02
CA ASN A 26 -2.45 10.18 4.88
C ASN A 26 -2.71 8.94 4.00
N ALA A 27 -2.09 7.83 4.37
CA ALA A 27 -2.25 6.57 3.67
C ALA A 27 -3.72 6.13 3.63
N GLU A 28 -4.13 5.49 2.52
CA GLU A 28 -5.49 4.95 2.39
C GLU A 28 -5.71 3.82 3.40
N LYS A 29 -6.79 3.88 4.18
CA LYS A 29 -7.12 2.81 5.13
C LYS A 29 -7.82 1.63 4.46
N ILE A 30 -7.49 0.42 4.89
CA ILE A 30 -8.21 -0.80 4.50
C ILE A 30 -9.58 -0.83 5.21
N THR A 31 -10.62 -0.33 4.53
CA THR A 31 -11.98 -0.31 5.08
C THR A 31 -12.71 -1.64 4.95
N ASN A 32 -12.25 -2.52 4.06
CA ASN A 32 -12.87 -3.82 3.85
C ASN A 32 -11.92 -4.89 3.29
N VAL A 33 -12.23 -6.16 3.57
CA VAL A 33 -11.55 -7.34 3.01
C VAL A 33 -12.56 -8.40 2.56
N ASN A 34 -12.25 -9.12 1.48
CA ASN A 34 -13.14 -10.20 1.01
C ASN A 34 -13.18 -11.36 2.03
N TRP A 35 -14.38 -11.80 2.40
CA TRP A 35 -14.60 -12.91 3.32
C TRP A 35 -15.76 -13.81 2.87
N GLY A 36 -15.46 -14.77 1.99
CA GLY A 36 -16.48 -15.53 1.29
C GLY A 36 -17.21 -14.63 0.28
N LYS A 37 -18.53 -14.57 0.37
CA LYS A 37 -19.38 -13.76 -0.52
C LYS A 37 -19.66 -12.34 -0.01
N ILE A 38 -19.10 -11.97 1.15
CA ILE A 38 -19.25 -10.64 1.73
C ILE A 38 -17.90 -9.91 1.78
N LYS A 39 -17.98 -8.59 1.95
CA LYS A 39 -16.87 -7.75 2.38
C LYS A 39 -16.93 -7.58 3.89
N LEU A 40 -15.93 -8.11 4.61
CA LEU A 40 -15.73 -7.85 6.03
C LEU A 40 -15.31 -6.40 6.23
N THR A 41 -15.76 -5.78 7.31
CA THR A 41 -15.45 -4.40 7.74
C THR A 41 -15.22 -4.42 9.24
N SER A 42 -14.63 -3.37 9.81
CA SER A 42 -14.37 -3.30 11.26
C SER A 42 -15.63 -3.31 12.12
N SER A 43 -16.78 -2.96 11.54
CA SER A 43 -18.09 -3.03 12.21
C SER A 43 -18.69 -4.43 12.31
N HIS A 44 -18.15 -5.42 11.62
CA HIS A 44 -18.67 -6.78 11.63
C HIS A 44 -18.06 -7.60 12.77
N VAL A 45 -18.91 -8.25 13.58
CA VAL A 45 -18.51 -9.21 14.62
C VAL A 45 -18.50 -10.66 14.13
N GLY A 46 -19.08 -10.92 12.95
CA GLY A 46 -19.18 -12.26 12.39
C GLY A 46 -19.89 -12.29 11.04
N LYS A 47 -20.22 -13.49 10.60
CA LYS A 47 -20.97 -13.78 9.39
C LYS A 47 -21.93 -14.92 9.62
N VAL A 48 -23.13 -14.82 9.05
CA VAL A 48 -24.06 -15.94 8.94
C VAL A 48 -24.07 -16.47 7.51
N THR A 49 -24.12 -17.80 7.39
CA THR A 49 -24.30 -18.52 6.12
C THR A 49 -25.56 -19.37 6.23
N LEU A 50 -26.41 -19.34 5.20
CA LEU A 50 -27.73 -19.96 5.23
C LEU A 50 -27.74 -21.25 4.41
N SER A 51 -28.14 -22.38 5.00
CA SER A 51 -28.31 -23.65 4.29
C SER A 51 -29.72 -23.87 3.76
N LYS A 52 -30.70 -23.11 4.26
CA LYS A 52 -32.11 -23.14 3.82
C LYS A 52 -32.66 -21.73 3.67
N LYS A 53 -33.89 -21.61 3.15
CA LYS A 53 -34.66 -20.37 3.13
C LYS A 53 -34.89 -19.88 4.57
N VAL A 54 -34.60 -18.60 4.85
CA VAL A 54 -34.71 -18.00 6.19
C VAL A 54 -35.41 -16.66 6.11
N TYR A 55 -36.30 -16.37 7.06
CA TYR A 55 -36.94 -15.06 7.16
C TYR A 55 -36.00 -14.01 7.74
N ILE A 56 -36.07 -12.80 7.20
CA ILE A 56 -35.42 -11.61 7.75
C ILE A 56 -36.49 -10.79 8.47
N TYR A 57 -36.14 -10.33 9.66
CA TYR A 57 -37.04 -9.64 10.57
C TYR A 57 -36.61 -8.20 10.81
N ARG A 58 -37.57 -7.36 11.22
CA ARG A 58 -37.33 -6.14 11.99
C ARG A 58 -38.01 -6.27 13.34
N VAL A 59 -37.50 -5.56 14.32
CA VAL A 59 -38.22 -5.33 15.57
C VAL A 59 -39.25 -4.22 15.31
N ASP A 60 -40.50 -4.42 15.71
CA ASP A 60 -41.53 -3.40 15.59
C ASP A 60 -41.21 -2.14 16.42
N LYS A 61 -41.93 -1.04 16.17
CA LYS A 61 -41.69 0.25 16.84
C LYS A 61 -41.73 0.14 18.37
N ASN A 62 -42.64 -0.70 18.89
CA ASN A 62 -42.85 -0.89 20.32
C ASN A 62 -41.88 -1.90 20.95
N LYS A 63 -40.95 -2.48 20.17
CA LYS A 63 -40.03 -3.55 20.62
C LYS A 63 -40.77 -4.72 21.28
N SER A 64 -41.98 -4.97 20.80
CA SER A 64 -42.92 -5.97 21.29
C SER A 64 -42.85 -7.27 20.48
N GLN A 65 -42.55 -7.21 19.19
CA GLN A 65 -42.52 -8.38 18.30
C GLN A 65 -41.53 -8.29 17.13
N LEU A 66 -41.24 -9.45 16.53
CA LEU A 66 -40.49 -9.57 15.28
C LEU A 66 -41.45 -9.57 14.08
N VAL A 67 -41.26 -8.60 13.19
CA VAL A 67 -42.03 -8.47 11.94
C VAL A 67 -41.18 -9.02 10.79
N LYS A 68 -41.71 -10.00 10.04
CA LYS A 68 -41.06 -10.51 8.83
C LYS A 68 -41.06 -9.41 7.76
N VAL A 69 -39.89 -9.07 7.22
CA VAL A 69 -39.76 -8.00 6.20
C VAL A 69 -39.25 -8.50 4.86
N SER A 70 -38.58 -9.65 4.83
CA SER A 70 -38.13 -10.28 3.59
C SER A 70 -37.73 -11.74 3.85
N THR A 71 -37.30 -12.42 2.79
CA THR A 71 -36.77 -13.79 2.89
C THR A 71 -35.40 -13.86 2.21
N ALA A 72 -34.44 -14.52 2.86
CA ALA A 72 -33.16 -14.88 2.29
C ALA A 72 -33.19 -16.32 1.72
N LYS A 73 -32.53 -16.51 0.58
CA LYS A 73 -32.37 -17.78 -0.13
C LYS A 73 -31.21 -18.60 0.47
N PRO A 74 -31.22 -19.94 0.31
CA PRO A 74 -30.06 -20.77 0.62
C PRO A 74 -28.78 -20.29 -0.07
N GLY A 75 -27.64 -20.49 0.57
CA GLY A 75 -26.31 -20.14 0.06
C GLY A 75 -25.94 -18.66 0.16
N GLN A 76 -26.81 -17.80 0.69
CA GLN A 76 -26.51 -16.40 0.98
C GLN A 76 -25.68 -16.27 2.26
N GLU A 77 -24.84 -15.23 2.28
CA GLU A 77 -24.02 -14.85 3.41
C GLU A 77 -24.29 -13.41 3.80
N TYR A 78 -24.30 -13.11 5.10
CA TYR A 78 -24.50 -11.76 5.63
C TYR A 78 -23.48 -11.46 6.71
N GLY A 79 -22.88 -10.27 6.63
CA GLY A 79 -22.09 -9.73 7.73
C GLY A 79 -22.99 -9.45 8.93
N VAL A 80 -22.50 -9.79 10.12
CA VAL A 80 -23.21 -9.60 11.39
C VAL A 80 -22.56 -8.45 12.13
N TYR A 81 -23.34 -7.43 12.47
CA TYR A 81 -22.90 -6.25 13.22
C TYR A 81 -23.03 -6.43 14.74
N SER A 82 -23.97 -7.28 15.16
CA SER A 82 -24.07 -7.72 16.55
C SER A 82 -24.80 -9.06 16.64
N LYS A 83 -24.43 -9.86 17.64
CA LYS A 83 -25.13 -11.08 18.04
C LYS A 83 -25.64 -10.85 19.46
N LYS A 84 -26.95 -10.91 19.67
CA LYS A 84 -27.56 -10.65 20.99
C LYS A 84 -28.52 -11.77 21.36
N ASP A 85 -28.46 -12.21 22.61
CA ASP A 85 -29.55 -12.98 23.19
C ASP A 85 -30.68 -12.02 23.58
N THR A 86 -31.91 -12.40 23.27
CA THR A 86 -33.09 -11.55 23.43
C THR A 86 -34.27 -12.40 23.87
N LYS A 87 -35.38 -11.76 24.26
CA LYS A 87 -36.65 -12.47 24.52
C LYS A 87 -37.18 -13.26 23.32
N TYR A 88 -36.66 -13.04 22.11
CA TYR A 88 -37.00 -13.77 20.90
C TYR A 88 -35.99 -14.88 20.56
N GLY A 89 -35.02 -15.12 21.44
CA GLY A 89 -33.82 -15.93 21.19
C GLY A 89 -32.69 -15.12 20.57
N VAL A 90 -31.65 -15.82 20.12
CA VAL A 90 -30.46 -15.19 19.54
C VAL A 90 -30.77 -14.53 18.20
N LEU A 91 -30.46 -13.23 18.09
CA LEU A 91 -30.60 -12.44 16.87
C LEU A 91 -29.24 -12.01 16.33
N TYR A 92 -29.06 -12.14 15.02
CA TYR A 92 -27.93 -11.61 14.26
C TYR A 92 -28.37 -10.34 13.52
N ALA A 93 -27.83 -9.18 13.91
CA ALA A 93 -28.09 -7.92 13.22
C ALA A 93 -27.28 -7.87 11.92
N ILE A 94 -27.95 -7.73 10.77
CA ILE A 94 -27.33 -7.77 9.43
C ILE A 94 -27.33 -6.41 8.71
N GLY A 95 -27.52 -5.32 9.47
CA GLY A 95 -27.57 -3.94 8.95
C GLY A 95 -28.99 -3.43 8.69
N SER A 96 -29.15 -2.11 8.58
CA SER A 96 -30.42 -1.43 8.29
C SER A 96 -31.61 -1.84 9.19
N GLY A 97 -31.33 -2.10 10.47
CA GLY A 97 -32.31 -2.56 11.46
C GLY A 97 -32.88 -3.97 11.20
N LYS A 98 -32.25 -4.76 10.32
CA LYS A 98 -32.70 -6.11 9.95
C LYS A 98 -31.96 -7.16 10.78
N TYR A 99 -32.68 -8.24 11.07
CA TYR A 99 -32.21 -9.34 11.89
C TYR A 99 -32.49 -10.69 11.24
N ILE A 100 -31.58 -11.63 11.45
CA ILE A 100 -31.81 -13.06 11.24
C ILE A 100 -31.86 -13.71 12.61
N LYS A 101 -32.94 -14.43 12.91
CA LYS A 101 -33.08 -15.21 14.16
C LYS A 101 -32.33 -16.53 14.03
N HIS A 102 -31.58 -16.93 15.06
CA HIS A 102 -30.84 -18.18 15.08
C HIS A 102 -31.75 -19.40 14.87
N HIS A 103 -31.24 -20.36 14.10
CA HIS A 103 -31.89 -21.61 13.71
C HIS A 103 -30.84 -22.60 13.22
N SER A 104 -31.14 -23.90 13.20
CA SER A 104 -30.23 -24.96 12.74
C SER A 104 -29.80 -24.82 11.26
N SER A 105 -30.55 -24.06 10.47
CA SER A 105 -30.21 -23.75 9.07
C SER A 105 -29.22 -22.60 8.90
N ILE A 106 -28.67 -22.07 9.99
CA ILE A 106 -27.79 -20.90 10.01
C ILE A 106 -26.48 -21.28 10.68
N THR A 107 -25.39 -21.14 9.95
CA THR A 107 -24.04 -21.24 10.50
C THR A 107 -23.49 -19.85 10.78
N TYR A 108 -23.10 -19.59 12.02
CA TYR A 108 -22.39 -18.36 12.40
C TYR A 108 -20.89 -18.63 12.50
N LYS A 109 -20.07 -17.74 11.94
CA LYS A 109 -18.61 -17.76 12.07
C LYS A 109 -18.11 -16.38 12.48
N THR A 110 -17.11 -16.34 13.36
CA THR A 110 -16.30 -15.14 13.60
C THR A 110 -15.21 -15.02 12.53
N PRO A 111 -14.75 -13.80 12.19
CA PRO A 111 -13.64 -13.64 11.26
C PRO A 111 -12.34 -14.16 11.88
N HIS A 112 -11.47 -14.72 11.05
CA HIS A 112 -10.13 -15.13 11.48
C HIS A 112 -9.24 -13.91 11.73
N LYS A 113 -8.28 -14.01 12.66
CA LYS A 113 -7.36 -12.90 13.02
C LYS A 113 -6.66 -12.30 11.78
N SER A 114 -6.28 -13.15 10.83
CA SER A 114 -5.62 -12.72 9.59
C SER A 114 -6.45 -11.78 8.71
N LEU A 115 -7.79 -11.79 8.85
CA LEU A 115 -8.70 -10.88 8.16
C LEU A 115 -8.91 -9.59 8.94
N THR A 116 -8.96 -9.66 10.27
CA THR A 116 -9.25 -8.49 11.11
C THR A 116 -8.03 -7.62 11.35
N GLU A 117 -6.83 -8.20 11.44
CA GLU A 117 -5.59 -7.47 11.76
C GLU A 117 -5.19 -6.44 10.69
N VAL A 118 -5.73 -6.57 9.48
CA VAL A 118 -5.48 -5.65 8.36
C VAL A 118 -6.54 -4.55 8.23
N LEU A 119 -7.69 -4.66 8.90
CA LEU A 119 -8.75 -3.65 8.82
C LEU A 119 -8.32 -2.37 9.54
N ASP A 120 -8.70 -1.22 8.98
CA ASP A 120 -8.37 0.14 9.45
C ASP A 120 -6.87 0.46 9.48
N LYS A 121 -6.03 -0.46 8.98
CA LYS A 121 -4.60 -0.29 8.77
C LYS A 121 -4.32 0.49 7.50
N ASP A 122 -3.15 1.11 7.49
CA ASP A 122 -2.70 1.96 6.40
C ASP A 122 -2.14 1.10 5.27
N ARG A 123 -2.61 1.38 4.05
CA ARG A 123 -2.14 0.77 2.81
C ARG A 123 -1.06 1.65 2.20
N VAL A 124 0.05 1.04 1.83
CA VAL A 124 1.21 1.71 1.23
C VAL A 124 1.76 0.92 0.05
N TRP A 125 2.64 1.53 -0.73
CA TRP A 125 3.36 0.89 -1.84
C TRP A 125 4.85 1.01 -1.61
N LEU A 126 5.52 -0.13 -1.38
CA LEU A 126 6.93 -0.19 -1.00
C LEU A 126 7.83 0.18 -2.18
N ARG A 127 8.81 1.06 -1.95
CA ARG A 127 9.85 1.39 -2.92
C ARG A 127 11.00 0.40 -2.75
N ASN A 128 11.46 -0.15 -3.87
CA ASN A 128 12.59 -1.06 -4.01
C ASN A 128 12.71 -2.05 -2.84
N PRO A 129 11.65 -2.84 -2.56
CA PRO A 129 11.65 -3.75 -1.42
C PRO A 129 12.67 -4.86 -1.66
N ILE A 130 13.51 -5.12 -0.65
CA ILE A 130 14.45 -6.26 -0.69
C ILE A 130 13.66 -7.57 -0.71
N ASP A 131 14.14 -8.53 -1.52
CA ASP A 131 13.58 -9.87 -1.59
C ASP A 131 13.54 -10.54 -0.21
N ILE A 132 12.48 -11.31 0.03
CA ILE A 132 12.28 -11.99 1.31
C ILE A 132 12.43 -13.49 1.16
N GLU A 133 13.04 -14.14 2.16
CA GLU A 133 13.10 -15.59 2.26
C GLU A 133 11.86 -16.10 3.03
N ASN A 134 11.21 -17.13 2.51
CA ASN A 134 10.10 -17.77 3.21
C ASN A 134 10.60 -18.79 4.26
N TYR A 135 9.71 -19.32 5.09
CA TYR A 135 10.08 -20.32 6.12
C TYR A 135 10.72 -21.62 5.58
N ALA A 136 10.61 -21.89 4.28
CA ALA A 136 11.22 -23.05 3.62
C ALA A 136 12.57 -22.69 2.94
N GLY A 137 13.04 -21.46 3.12
CA GLY A 137 14.30 -20.98 2.56
C GLY A 137 14.22 -20.50 1.11
N ASN A 138 13.02 -20.42 0.52
CA ASN A 138 12.89 -19.96 -0.87
C ASN A 138 12.76 -18.44 -0.91
N GLN A 139 13.49 -17.81 -1.84
CA GLN A 139 13.32 -16.40 -2.17
C GLN A 139 11.92 -16.13 -2.73
N VAL A 140 11.36 -15.01 -2.31
CA VAL A 140 10.08 -14.47 -2.75
C VAL A 140 10.36 -13.11 -3.33
N ASN A 141 10.33 -13.05 -4.66
CA ASN A 141 10.63 -11.82 -5.37
C ASN A 141 9.54 -10.78 -5.11
N LEU A 142 9.95 -9.62 -4.60
CA LEU A 142 9.10 -8.46 -4.46
C LEU A 142 9.42 -7.48 -5.59
N TYR A 143 8.39 -6.96 -6.25
CA TYR A 143 8.59 -5.93 -7.25
C TYR A 143 8.55 -4.55 -6.60
N ASN A 144 9.23 -3.58 -7.20
CA ASN A 144 9.08 -2.20 -6.81
C ASN A 144 7.60 -1.75 -6.88
N LEU A 145 7.20 -0.92 -5.92
CA LEU A 145 5.84 -0.47 -5.68
C LEU A 145 4.85 -1.60 -5.33
N SER A 146 5.33 -2.66 -4.69
CA SER A 146 4.46 -3.72 -4.13
C SER A 146 3.52 -3.18 -3.05
N GLU A 147 2.24 -3.53 -3.11
CA GLU A 147 1.24 -3.13 -2.11
C GLU A 147 1.51 -3.82 -0.76
N ALA A 148 1.53 -3.03 0.30
CA ALA A 148 1.74 -3.48 1.66
C ALA A 148 0.76 -2.81 2.64
N ILE A 149 0.62 -3.42 3.82
CA ILE A 149 -0.26 -2.95 4.89
C ILE A 149 0.57 -2.76 6.15
N ILE A 150 0.60 -1.54 6.69
CA ILE A 150 1.31 -1.25 7.94
C ILE A 150 0.49 -1.81 9.11
N LEU A 151 1.01 -2.83 9.78
CA LEU A 151 0.35 -3.46 10.93
C LEU A 151 0.54 -2.63 12.21
N ASN A 152 1.78 -2.22 12.46
CA ASN A 152 2.15 -1.36 13.57
C ASN A 152 3.52 -0.71 13.31
N LYS A 153 3.79 0.34 14.09
CA LYS A 153 5.08 1.01 14.19
C LYS A 153 5.73 0.57 15.50
N THR A 154 6.97 0.09 15.44
CA THR A 154 7.79 -0.15 16.62
C THR A 154 8.78 1.00 16.73
N THR A 155 8.80 1.64 17.89
CA THR A 155 9.81 2.64 18.25
C THR A 155 10.77 2.00 19.22
N ASP A 156 12.05 1.94 18.84
CA ASP A 156 13.12 1.58 19.75
C ASP A 156 13.84 2.89 20.16
N PRO A 157 14.08 3.16 21.45
CA PRO A 157 14.77 4.37 21.89
C PRO A 157 16.19 4.56 21.30
N LEU A 158 16.84 3.48 20.85
CA LEU A 158 18.21 3.50 20.36
C LEU A 158 18.33 3.22 18.86
N ASP A 159 17.21 2.96 18.18
CA ASP A 159 17.18 2.42 16.82
C ASP A 159 16.18 3.21 15.93
N PRO A 160 16.34 3.17 14.60
CA PRO A 160 15.41 3.82 13.69
C PRO A 160 13.99 3.26 13.82
N ILE A 161 13.00 4.03 13.38
CA ILE A 161 11.60 3.59 13.40
C ILE A 161 11.45 2.36 12.50
N PHE A 162 10.80 1.32 13.02
CA PHE A 162 10.47 0.14 12.24
C PHE A 162 8.97 0.03 11.98
N TYR A 163 8.62 -0.31 10.75
CA TYR A 163 7.26 -0.65 10.36
C TYR A 163 7.16 -2.16 10.18
N ASN A 164 6.25 -2.80 10.92
CA ASN A 164 5.88 -4.18 10.61
C ASN A 164 4.82 -4.13 9.51
N VAL A 165 5.20 -4.54 8.31
CA VAL A 165 4.33 -4.51 7.13
C VAL A 165 3.87 -5.91 6.77
N LYS A 166 2.64 -6.02 6.28
CA LYS A 166 2.07 -7.24 5.72
C LYS A 166 1.93 -7.10 4.22
N ILE A 167 2.55 -8.01 3.48
CA ILE A 167 2.61 -8.00 2.02
C ILE A 167 1.91 -9.24 1.50
N LYS A 168 1.10 -9.10 0.46
CA LYS A 168 0.44 -10.22 -0.20
C LYS A 168 1.19 -10.60 -1.47
N VAL A 169 1.75 -11.82 -1.51
CA VAL A 169 2.39 -12.37 -2.71
C VAL A 169 1.64 -13.65 -3.11
N GLY A 170 0.97 -13.59 -4.25
CA GLY A 170 0.05 -14.65 -4.70
C GLY A 170 -1.06 -14.91 -3.66
N LYS A 171 -1.10 -16.13 -3.11
CA LYS A 171 -2.05 -16.55 -2.05
C LYS A 171 -1.50 -16.40 -0.63
N TYR A 172 -0.23 -16.07 -0.48
CA TYR A 172 0.47 -16.02 0.80
C TYR A 172 0.58 -14.58 1.31
N TYR A 173 0.72 -14.46 2.63
CA TYR A 173 1.04 -13.20 3.28
C TYR A 173 2.37 -13.34 4.01
N TYR A 174 3.18 -12.29 3.91
CA TYR A 174 4.47 -12.18 4.55
C TYR A 174 4.46 -10.99 5.47
N THR A 175 5.10 -11.12 6.64
CA THR A 175 5.34 -9.99 7.53
C THR A 175 6.82 -9.66 7.46
N MET A 176 7.13 -8.39 7.25
CA MET A 176 8.51 -7.91 7.20
C MET A 176 8.67 -6.73 8.15
N ARG A 177 9.84 -6.66 8.79
CA ARG A 177 10.29 -5.46 9.47
C ARG A 177 10.95 -4.55 8.43
N TYR A 178 10.32 -3.42 8.15
CA TYR A 178 10.82 -2.43 7.22
C TYR A 178 11.46 -1.26 8.00
N VAL A 179 12.67 -0.86 7.62
CA VAL A 179 13.48 0.15 8.32
C VAL A 179 13.17 1.53 7.75
N ASP A 180 12.75 2.47 8.58
CA ASP A 180 12.70 3.89 8.24
C ASP A 180 13.85 4.61 8.94
N LYS A 181 15.01 4.60 8.29
CA LYS A 181 16.23 5.14 8.88
C LYS A 181 16.27 6.67 8.82
N TYR A 182 15.63 7.32 7.83
CA TYR A 182 15.83 8.76 7.58
C TYR A 182 14.67 9.57 6.95
N ASN A 183 13.60 8.97 6.41
CA ASN A 183 12.41 9.71 5.92
C ASN A 183 11.39 8.74 5.30
N GLN A 184 10.15 8.74 5.79
CA GLN A 184 9.08 7.82 5.37
C GLN A 184 8.87 7.72 3.84
N SER A 185 9.11 8.81 3.09
CA SER A 185 8.89 8.88 1.63
C SER A 185 9.91 8.10 0.79
N ALA A 186 11.11 7.83 1.32
CA ALA A 186 12.16 7.12 0.59
C ALA A 186 11.82 5.65 0.35
N TYR A 187 10.96 5.10 1.20
CA TYR A 187 10.78 3.66 1.37
C TYR A 187 9.40 3.16 0.96
N TYR A 188 8.41 4.03 0.96
CA TYR A 188 7.10 3.74 0.43
C TYR A 188 6.40 5.01 -0.01
N THR A 189 5.32 4.87 -0.78
CA THR A 189 4.34 5.94 -0.98
C THR A 189 3.03 5.60 -0.28
N ALA A 190 2.43 6.59 0.38
CA ALA A 190 1.15 6.47 1.07
C ALA A 190 -0.05 6.45 0.09
N THR A 191 0.16 6.87 -1.15
CA THR A 191 -0.90 6.96 -2.18
C THR A 191 -0.62 5.98 -3.31
N ASN A 192 -1.67 5.39 -3.89
CA ASN A 192 -1.51 4.44 -4.99
C ASN A 192 -0.86 5.11 -6.22
N PRO A 193 0.41 4.79 -6.55
CA PRO A 193 1.12 5.47 -7.63
C PRO A 193 0.48 5.15 -9.00
N PHE A 194 -0.05 3.95 -9.18
CA PHE A 194 -0.73 3.51 -10.41
C PHE A 194 -2.06 4.21 -10.65
N LYS A 195 -2.69 4.75 -9.61
CA LYS A 195 -3.89 5.58 -9.74
C LYS A 195 -3.53 7.05 -9.94
N LYS A 196 -2.55 7.54 -9.16
CA LYS A 196 -2.08 8.93 -9.14
C LYS A 196 -1.49 9.34 -10.49
N TYR A 197 -0.63 8.51 -11.07
CA TYR A 197 0.04 8.80 -12.33
C TYR A 197 -0.56 7.99 -13.48
N LYS A 198 -0.65 8.61 -14.66
CA LYS A 198 -1.20 8.01 -15.89
C LYS A 198 -0.10 7.68 -16.89
N PHE A 199 0.96 7.01 -16.42
CA PHE A 199 2.05 6.57 -17.30
C PHE A 199 1.63 5.40 -18.18
N SER A 200 2.33 5.22 -19.31
CA SER A 200 2.13 4.07 -20.19
C SER A 200 2.54 2.77 -19.49
N SER A 201 2.02 1.65 -20.00
CA SER A 201 2.40 0.32 -19.51
C SER A 201 3.91 0.06 -19.65
N SER A 202 4.55 0.57 -20.71
CA SER A 202 6.00 0.45 -20.89
C SER A 202 6.79 1.13 -19.78
N ILE A 203 6.41 2.36 -19.40
CA ILE A 203 7.05 3.08 -18.29
C ILE A 203 6.79 2.39 -16.96
N TRP A 204 5.58 1.89 -16.73
CA TRP A 204 5.28 1.13 -15.51
C TRP A 204 6.07 -0.17 -15.40
N ASN A 205 6.35 -0.84 -16.52
CA ASN A 205 7.17 -2.06 -16.51
C ASN A 205 8.60 -1.74 -16.09
N LEU A 206 9.20 -0.68 -16.65
CA LEU A 206 10.54 -0.22 -16.25
C LEU A 206 10.58 0.12 -14.76
N ILE A 207 9.63 0.93 -14.28
CA ILE A 207 9.57 1.33 -12.86
C ILE A 207 9.49 0.11 -11.93
N LYS A 208 8.64 -0.88 -12.25
CA LYS A 208 8.48 -2.10 -11.42
C LYS A 208 9.73 -2.98 -11.38
N ASN A 209 10.54 -2.92 -12.43
CA ASN A 209 11.79 -3.66 -12.57
C ASN A 209 13.01 -2.83 -12.13
N GLU A 210 12.81 -1.63 -11.59
CA GLU A 210 13.90 -0.73 -11.19
C GLU A 210 14.82 -0.38 -12.36
N GLU A 211 14.24 -0.24 -13.55
CA GLU A 211 14.92 0.14 -14.78
C GLU A 211 14.61 1.60 -15.15
N ILE A 212 15.55 2.24 -15.83
CA ILE A 212 15.42 3.60 -16.35
C ILE A 212 15.68 3.63 -17.86
N GLN A 213 15.14 4.64 -18.54
CA GLN A 213 15.40 4.89 -19.96
C GLN A 213 15.48 6.39 -20.24
N VAL A 214 16.26 6.77 -21.26
CA VAL A 214 16.28 8.14 -21.78
C VAL A 214 14.86 8.63 -22.08
N GLY A 215 14.57 9.87 -21.70
CA GLY A 215 13.26 10.51 -21.85
C GLY A 215 12.30 10.31 -20.68
N MET A 216 12.64 9.46 -19.69
CA MET A 216 11.89 9.39 -18.44
C MET A 216 11.93 10.74 -17.71
N THR A 217 10.83 11.10 -17.05
CA THR A 217 10.79 12.27 -16.18
C THR A 217 11.48 11.98 -14.85
N GLU A 218 11.92 13.01 -14.14
CA GLU A 218 12.39 12.92 -12.75
C GLU A 218 11.43 12.11 -11.86
N THR A 219 10.11 12.35 -11.94
CA THR A 219 9.12 11.57 -11.18
C THR A 219 9.13 10.09 -11.53
N GLN A 220 9.29 9.74 -12.81
CA GLN A 220 9.36 8.34 -13.25
C GLN A 220 10.64 7.69 -12.73
N THR A 221 11.76 8.43 -12.76
CA THR A 221 13.04 7.97 -12.21
C THR A 221 12.98 7.79 -10.69
N LEU A 222 12.43 8.75 -9.93
CA LEU A 222 12.24 8.62 -8.48
C LEU A 222 11.31 7.47 -8.11
N LEU A 223 10.33 7.15 -8.95
CA LEU A 223 9.49 5.97 -8.75
C LEU A 223 10.25 4.67 -9.03
N SER A 224 11.21 4.67 -9.95
CA SER A 224 12.03 3.51 -10.30
C SER A 224 13.20 3.28 -9.33
N TRP A 225 14.08 4.26 -9.14
CA TRP A 225 15.33 4.13 -8.41
C TRP A 225 15.30 4.72 -6.99
N GLY A 226 14.20 5.38 -6.62
CA GLY A 226 14.12 6.11 -5.35
C GLY A 226 14.90 7.42 -5.39
N TYR A 227 15.07 8.02 -4.20
CA TYR A 227 15.74 9.31 -4.07
C TYR A 227 17.27 9.14 -4.15
N PRO A 228 17.96 9.99 -4.93
CA PRO A 228 19.42 10.01 -4.93
C PRO A 228 19.97 10.48 -3.59
N ASN A 229 21.25 10.19 -3.35
CA ASN A 229 22.00 10.71 -2.22
C ASN A 229 22.19 12.22 -2.32
N GLU A 230 22.39 12.73 -3.54
CA GLU A 230 22.62 14.15 -3.82
C GLU A 230 22.01 14.56 -5.17
N ILE A 231 21.56 15.82 -5.26
CA ILE A 231 21.10 16.45 -6.51
C ILE A 231 21.85 17.75 -6.70
N ASN A 232 22.62 17.84 -7.79
CA ASN A 232 23.28 19.05 -8.25
C ASN A 232 22.44 19.70 -9.34
N TYR A 233 21.81 20.83 -9.03
CA TYR A 233 20.94 21.57 -9.94
C TYR A 233 21.68 22.74 -10.59
N TYR A 234 21.50 22.89 -11.90
CA TYR A 234 21.99 24.03 -12.67
C TYR A 234 20.86 24.52 -13.60
N GLY A 235 20.41 25.76 -13.46
CA GLY A 235 19.37 26.26 -14.37
C GLY A 235 19.28 27.76 -14.45
N ASP A 236 18.76 28.23 -15.57
CA ASP A 236 18.44 29.62 -15.83
C ASP A 236 17.10 29.74 -16.58
N LYS A 237 16.81 30.91 -17.16
CA LYS A 237 15.56 31.14 -17.92
C LYS A 237 15.45 30.36 -19.23
N TYR A 238 16.51 29.72 -19.69
CA TYR A 238 16.59 29.01 -20.97
C TYR A 238 16.57 27.49 -20.82
N GLY A 239 16.83 26.98 -19.61
CA GLY A 239 16.68 25.56 -19.29
C GLY A 239 17.27 25.17 -17.95
N SER A 240 17.10 23.90 -17.59
CA SER A 240 17.74 23.29 -16.42
C SER A 240 18.52 22.03 -16.79
N PHE A 241 19.55 21.76 -16.02
CA PHE A 241 20.38 20.59 -16.04
C PHE A 241 20.61 20.11 -14.60
N ASP A 242 20.24 18.87 -14.35
CA ASP A 242 20.37 18.27 -13.01
C ASP A 242 21.25 17.03 -13.10
N GLN A 243 22.17 16.89 -12.15
CA GLN A 243 22.90 15.65 -11.93
C GLN A 243 22.43 15.04 -10.62
N TRP A 244 21.97 13.79 -10.67
CA TRP A 244 21.57 13.02 -9.50
C TRP A 244 22.62 11.98 -9.21
N VAL A 245 23.09 11.93 -7.97
CA VAL A 245 24.16 11.04 -7.51
C VAL A 245 23.55 9.95 -6.63
N TYR A 246 23.73 8.71 -7.04
CA TYR A 246 23.37 7.52 -6.26
C TYR A 246 24.64 6.80 -5.79
N GLY A 247 24.64 6.31 -4.56
CA GLY A 247 25.76 5.58 -3.97
C GLY A 247 26.83 6.48 -3.35
N ASP A 248 27.98 5.88 -3.05
CA ASP A 248 29.15 6.56 -2.50
C ASP A 248 30.18 6.78 -3.62
N PRO A 249 30.54 8.03 -3.95
CA PRO A 249 31.51 8.35 -4.99
C PRO A 249 32.88 7.66 -4.85
N LEU A 250 33.25 7.18 -3.65
CA LEU A 250 34.51 6.51 -3.39
C LEU A 250 34.48 4.99 -3.62
N TYR A 251 33.29 4.39 -3.74
CA TYR A 251 33.15 2.93 -3.78
C TYR A 251 32.32 2.43 -4.97
N SER A 252 31.10 2.92 -5.12
CA SER A 252 30.19 2.55 -6.21
C SER A 252 29.15 3.64 -6.34
N SER A 253 29.07 4.24 -7.53
CA SER A 253 28.18 5.37 -7.75
C SER A 253 27.60 5.39 -9.15
N SER A 254 26.36 5.85 -9.24
CA SER A 254 25.68 6.10 -10.51
C SER A 254 25.28 7.56 -10.59
N TYR A 255 25.56 8.18 -11.73
CA TYR A 255 25.26 9.59 -12.00
C TYR A 255 24.22 9.67 -13.11
N LEU A 256 23.06 10.24 -12.82
CA LEU A 256 21.99 10.45 -13.78
C LEU A 256 21.94 11.92 -14.16
N TYR A 257 21.84 12.19 -15.46
CA TYR A 257 21.82 13.55 -16.00
C TYR A 257 20.46 13.85 -16.62
N PHE A 258 19.85 14.94 -16.18
CA PHE A 258 18.56 15.41 -16.68
C PHE A 258 18.71 16.76 -17.36
N GLU A 259 18.01 16.96 -18.46
CA GLU A 259 17.82 18.27 -19.08
C GLU A 259 16.32 18.60 -19.08
N ASN A 260 15.96 19.76 -18.56
CA ASN A 260 14.57 20.21 -18.47
C ASN A 260 13.62 19.15 -17.87
N GLY A 261 14.07 18.46 -16.81
CA GLY A 261 13.32 17.42 -16.10
C GLY A 261 13.22 16.07 -16.81
N LYS A 262 14.02 15.84 -17.85
CA LYS A 262 14.06 14.60 -18.64
C LYS A 262 15.43 13.93 -18.57
N LEU A 263 15.46 12.64 -18.25
CA LEU A 263 16.69 11.87 -18.23
C LEU A 263 17.30 11.82 -19.63
N VAL A 264 18.53 12.30 -19.80
CA VAL A 264 19.24 12.32 -21.08
C VAL A 264 20.37 11.31 -21.15
N SER A 265 21.01 11.00 -20.02
CA SER A 265 22.09 10.01 -19.93
C SER A 265 22.37 9.58 -18.50
N TRP A 266 23.15 8.52 -18.31
CA TRP A 266 23.70 8.13 -17.00
C TRP A 266 25.08 7.50 -17.15
N GLN A 267 25.82 7.42 -16.04
CA GLN A 267 27.15 6.81 -15.94
C GLN A 267 27.24 6.00 -14.63
N ASP A 268 27.82 4.80 -14.71
CA ASP A 268 28.06 3.93 -13.56
C ASP A 268 29.57 3.78 -13.33
N PHE A 269 30.01 3.90 -12.07
CA PHE A 269 31.40 3.78 -11.63
C PHE A 269 31.56 2.72 -10.54
#